data_AF-A0A5P8NEW1-F1
#
_entry.id   AF-A0A5P8NEW1-F1
#
_cell.length_a   1.000
_cell.length_b   1.000
_cell.length_c   1.000
_cell.angle_alpha   90.00
_cell.angle_beta   90.00
_cell.angle_gamma   90.00
#
_symmetry.space_group_name_H-M   'P 1'
#
loop_
_entity.id
_entity.type
_entity.pdbx_description
1 polymer ?
#
loop_
_entity_poly.entity_id
_entity_poly.type
_entity_poly.pdbx_seq_one_letter_code
_entity_poly.pdbx_strand_id
1 'polypeptide(L)'
;MKKVYPDRIVNIPGTDLFDNIFSIDILDWGGKEKQYSDVEVVFISDLLEKRKNIEILKMTDQKPAMYSNVYSPEDELEIFKGLFENAIKNKKRIHIVGVTLKEEVEILEEYYEELRFLREDINCFAPDFSVPLVTVSVKIENLMWKGSDYKAMRSKIFFQPPIRESGQVKAMFKGINRGVTAGIYIEKHSSEIEEFLSDCVKNEKILPITLAKTLKYNLEQAGFNGEDRELTINY
;
A
#
# COMPACT_ATOMS: atom_id res chain seq x y z
N MET A 1 25.60 -7.91 -6.52
CA MET A 1 24.31 -7.22 -6.34
C MET A 1 23.30 -8.01 -7.14
N LYS A 2 22.07 -8.07 -6.67
CA LYS A 2 21.02 -8.93 -7.22
C LYS A 2 19.81 -8.08 -7.61
N LYS A 3 19.43 -8.10 -8.88
CA LYS A 3 18.21 -7.46 -9.37
C LYS A 3 17.01 -8.33 -9.03
N VAL A 4 15.97 -7.73 -8.46
CA VAL A 4 14.74 -8.43 -8.09
C VAL A 4 13.64 -8.15 -9.13
N TYR A 5 13.13 -9.21 -9.73
CA TYR A 5 12.02 -9.23 -10.68
C TYR A 5 10.77 -9.89 -10.02
N PRO A 6 9.59 -9.86 -10.67
CA PRO A 6 8.36 -10.42 -10.11
C PRO A 6 8.43 -11.92 -9.78
N ASP A 7 9.27 -12.65 -10.49
CA ASP A 7 9.29 -14.12 -10.49
C ASP A 7 10.69 -14.68 -10.22
N ARG A 8 11.72 -13.83 -10.16
CA ARG A 8 13.11 -14.26 -10.05
C ARG A 8 14.03 -13.19 -9.47
N ILE A 9 15.16 -13.64 -8.95
CA ILE A 9 16.27 -12.80 -8.51
C ILE A 9 17.49 -13.16 -9.35
N VAL A 10 18.15 -12.17 -9.95
CA VAL A 10 19.25 -12.37 -10.90
C VAL A 10 20.47 -11.58 -10.46
N ASN A 11 21.65 -12.21 -10.46
CA ASN A 11 22.91 -11.50 -10.21
C ASN A 11 23.18 -10.47 -11.32
N ILE A 12 23.55 -9.25 -10.93
CA ILE A 12 23.94 -8.20 -11.87
C ILE A 12 25.36 -8.49 -12.38
N PRO A 13 25.58 -8.56 -13.71
CA PRO A 13 26.92 -8.83 -14.26
C PRO A 13 27.97 -7.85 -13.74
N GLY A 14 29.16 -8.35 -13.41
CA GLY A 14 30.26 -7.53 -12.90
C GLY A 14 30.16 -7.14 -11.41
N THR A 15 29.17 -7.66 -10.68
CA THR A 15 29.04 -7.48 -9.23
C THR A 15 29.39 -8.76 -8.48
N ASP A 16 29.70 -8.64 -7.18
CA ASP A 16 29.98 -9.80 -6.33
C ASP A 16 28.75 -10.72 -6.24
N LEU A 17 28.95 -12.00 -6.55
CA LEU A 17 27.92 -13.04 -6.49
C LEU A 17 27.47 -13.30 -5.04
N PHE A 18 28.36 -13.07 -4.08
CA PHE A 18 28.13 -13.35 -2.66
C PHE A 18 27.72 -12.12 -1.86
N ASP A 19 27.57 -10.94 -2.49
CA ASP A 19 27.01 -9.80 -1.77
C ASP A 19 25.53 -10.04 -1.45
N ASN A 20 25.05 -9.37 -0.40
CA ASN A 20 23.66 -9.47 0.01
C ASN A 20 22.85 -8.24 -0.44
N ILE A 21 23.21 -7.64 -1.57
CA ILE A 21 22.59 -6.38 -1.98
C ILE A 21 21.50 -6.67 -3.01
N PHE A 22 20.26 -6.30 -2.70
CA PHE A 22 19.13 -6.31 -3.62
C PHE A 22 18.93 -4.94 -4.26
N SER A 23 18.72 -4.93 -5.58
CA SER A 23 18.27 -3.79 -6.37
C SER A 23 16.80 -4.03 -6.73
N ILE A 24 15.92 -3.14 -6.27
CA ILE A 24 14.47 -3.20 -6.45
C ILE A 24 14.01 -1.93 -7.16
N ASP A 25 13.19 -2.06 -8.20
CA ASP A 25 12.60 -0.90 -8.87
C ASP A 25 11.33 -0.44 -8.16
N ILE A 26 11.20 0.87 -8.01
CA ILE A 26 10.00 1.58 -7.57
C ILE A 26 9.46 2.33 -8.79
N LEU A 27 8.17 2.14 -9.06
CA LEU A 27 7.48 2.89 -10.11
C LEU A 27 7.08 4.27 -9.58
N ASP A 28 7.72 5.33 -10.08
CA ASP A 28 7.22 6.69 -9.93
C ASP A 28 6.19 6.99 -11.02
N TRP A 29 4.93 6.76 -10.67
CA TRP A 29 3.79 6.94 -11.57
C TRP A 29 3.19 8.35 -11.48
N GLY A 30 3.86 9.34 -10.89
CA GLY A 30 3.43 10.75 -10.89
C GLY A 30 2.23 11.08 -9.98
N GLY A 31 1.71 10.12 -9.22
CA GLY A 31 0.74 10.36 -8.16
C GLY A 31 -0.53 11.09 -8.61
N LYS A 32 -0.98 12.06 -7.79
CA LYS A 32 -2.24 12.81 -7.98
C LYS A 32 -2.31 13.63 -9.27
N GLU A 33 -1.17 13.98 -9.84
CA GLU A 33 -1.10 14.90 -10.98
C GLU A 33 -1.31 14.18 -12.32
N LYS A 34 -1.17 12.85 -12.33
CA LYS A 34 -1.22 12.05 -13.56
C LYS A 34 -2.60 11.44 -13.76
N GLN A 35 -3.09 11.56 -14.99
CA GLN A 35 -4.31 10.89 -15.44
C GLN A 35 -3.97 9.66 -16.26
N TYR A 36 -4.76 8.61 -16.08
CA TYR A 36 -4.67 7.37 -16.83
C TYR A 36 -5.94 7.20 -17.65
N SER A 37 -5.79 6.77 -18.91
CA SER A 37 -6.92 6.62 -19.84
C SER A 37 -7.96 5.61 -19.34
N ASP A 38 -7.48 4.52 -18.74
CA ASP A 38 -8.29 3.33 -18.48
C ASP A 38 -8.47 3.01 -16.99
N VAL A 39 -7.86 3.82 -16.10
CA VAL A 39 -7.94 3.61 -14.64
C VAL A 39 -8.19 4.94 -13.96
N GLU A 40 -9.28 5.04 -13.22
CA GLU A 40 -9.50 6.17 -12.32
C GLU A 40 -8.74 5.96 -11.01
N VAL A 41 -7.87 6.90 -10.67
CA VAL A 41 -7.14 6.86 -9.40
C VAL A 41 -7.90 7.67 -8.35
N VAL A 42 -8.23 7.04 -7.23
CA VAL A 42 -8.96 7.67 -6.13
C VAL A 42 -8.13 7.63 -4.87
N PHE A 43 -7.91 8.78 -4.25
CA PHE A 43 -7.22 8.88 -2.97
C PHE A 43 -8.24 8.95 -1.84
N ILE A 44 -8.22 7.96 -0.93
CA ILE A 44 -9.10 7.95 0.25
C ILE A 44 -8.93 9.23 1.08
N SER A 45 -7.70 9.76 1.16
CA SER A 45 -7.41 11.02 1.85
C SER A 45 -8.28 12.18 1.35
N ASP A 46 -8.50 12.29 0.05
CA ASP A 46 -9.19 13.46 -0.52
C ASP A 46 -10.70 13.40 -0.22
N LEU A 47 -11.24 12.19 -0.02
CA LEU A 47 -12.62 11.96 0.36
C LEU A 47 -12.81 12.10 1.88
N LEU A 48 -11.88 11.59 2.67
CA LEU A 48 -11.89 11.72 4.13
C LEU A 48 -11.76 13.17 4.60
N GLU A 49 -11.09 14.06 3.85
CA GLU A 49 -10.92 15.45 4.30
C GLU A 49 -12.26 16.16 4.46
N LYS A 50 -13.26 15.74 3.67
CA LYS A 50 -14.63 16.25 3.74
C LYS A 50 -15.39 15.78 4.99
N ARG A 51 -14.90 14.74 5.67
CA ARG A 51 -15.50 14.12 6.87
C ARG A 51 -14.68 14.37 8.14
N LYS A 52 -13.75 15.34 8.10
CA LYS A 52 -12.84 15.66 9.19
C LYS A 52 -13.58 16.09 10.47
N ASN A 53 -13.25 15.44 11.58
CA ASN A 53 -13.76 15.84 12.90
C ASN A 53 -12.86 16.91 13.55
N ILE A 54 -13.28 18.17 13.42
CA ILE A 54 -12.56 19.34 13.97
C ILE A 54 -12.52 19.36 15.50
N GLU A 55 -13.53 18.82 16.17
CA GLU A 55 -13.57 18.78 17.63
C GLU A 55 -12.51 17.82 18.18
N ILE A 56 -12.43 16.61 17.60
CA ILE A 56 -11.40 15.63 17.94
C ILE A 56 -10.01 16.18 17.61
N LEU A 57 -9.85 16.87 16.47
CA LEU A 57 -8.56 17.46 16.08
C LEU A 57 -8.02 18.40 17.17
N LYS A 58 -8.86 19.27 17.74
CA LYS A 58 -8.47 20.18 18.83
C LYS A 58 -8.01 19.43 20.10
N MET A 59 -8.51 18.21 20.32
CA MET A 59 -8.12 17.39 21.47
C MET A 59 -6.77 16.68 21.28
N THR A 60 -6.26 16.62 20.05
CA THR A 60 -5.03 15.86 19.73
C THR A 60 -3.76 16.46 20.35
N ASP A 61 -3.76 17.75 20.68
CA ASP A 61 -2.66 18.40 21.40
C ASP A 61 -2.45 17.79 22.79
N GLN A 62 -3.55 17.41 23.45
CA GLN A 62 -3.54 16.80 24.78
C GLN A 62 -3.54 15.27 24.71
N LYS A 63 -4.24 14.70 23.73
CA LYS A 63 -4.40 13.26 23.53
C LYS A 63 -4.08 12.90 22.07
N PRO A 64 -2.79 12.81 21.69
CA PRO A 64 -2.38 12.59 20.30
C PRO A 64 -2.98 11.34 19.65
N ALA A 65 -3.19 10.28 20.43
CA ALA A 65 -3.79 9.04 19.95
C ALA A 65 -5.23 9.22 19.42
N MET A 66 -5.93 10.30 19.78
CA MET A 66 -7.25 10.61 19.23
C MET A 66 -7.19 11.02 17.76
N TYR A 67 -6.01 11.29 17.20
CA TYR A 67 -5.87 11.66 15.79
C TYR A 67 -6.42 10.58 14.84
N SER A 68 -6.34 9.29 15.22
CA SER A 68 -6.96 8.21 14.44
C SER A 68 -8.47 8.35 14.25
N ASN A 69 -9.13 9.14 15.10
CA ASN A 69 -10.57 9.38 15.06
C ASN A 69 -10.91 10.76 14.48
N VAL A 70 -9.91 11.57 14.09
CA VAL A 70 -10.15 12.79 13.28
C VAL A 70 -10.75 12.39 11.93
N TYR A 71 -10.30 11.25 11.40
CA TYR A 71 -10.90 10.56 10.26
C TYR A 71 -11.29 9.15 10.71
N SER A 72 -12.57 8.98 11.01
CA SER A 72 -13.06 7.75 11.64
C SER A 72 -12.85 6.52 10.73
N PRO A 73 -12.60 5.32 11.29
CA PRO A 73 -12.57 4.10 10.50
C PRO A 73 -13.93 3.79 9.87
N GLU A 74 -15.04 4.19 10.49
CA GLU A 74 -16.38 4.02 9.95
C GLU A 74 -16.58 4.81 8.66
N ASP A 75 -16.15 6.08 8.65
CA ASP A 75 -16.21 6.93 7.45
C ASP A 75 -15.32 6.40 6.32
N GLU A 76 -14.12 5.93 6.65
CA GLU A 76 -13.20 5.35 5.67
C GLU A 76 -13.81 4.10 5.03
N LEU A 77 -14.36 3.18 5.83
CA LEU A 77 -14.99 1.96 5.33
C LEU A 77 -16.24 2.26 4.51
N GLU A 78 -17.06 3.23 4.91
CA GLU A 78 -18.23 3.66 4.13
C GLU A 78 -17.81 4.20 2.76
N ILE A 79 -16.80 5.06 2.72
CA ILE A 79 -16.22 5.59 1.47
C ILE A 79 -15.71 4.45 0.60
N PHE A 80 -14.92 3.54 1.17
CA PHE A 80 -14.34 2.42 0.43
C PHE A 80 -15.44 1.54 -0.20
N LYS A 81 -16.45 1.13 0.59
CA LYS A 81 -17.59 0.34 0.10
C LYS A 81 -18.33 1.06 -1.02
N GLY A 82 -18.60 2.36 -0.86
CA GLY A 82 -19.25 3.16 -1.89
C GLY A 82 -18.45 3.21 -3.19
N LEU A 83 -17.12 3.39 -3.12
CA LEU A 83 -16.24 3.34 -4.29
C LEU A 83 -16.25 1.96 -4.95
N PHE A 84 -16.09 0.91 -4.15
CA PHE A 84 -16.06 -0.47 -4.59
C PHE A 84 -17.35 -0.86 -5.32
N GLU A 85 -18.51 -0.70 -4.68
CA GLU A 85 -19.81 -1.04 -5.25
C GLU A 85 -20.09 -0.25 -6.53
N ASN A 86 -19.75 1.04 -6.54
CA ASN A 86 -19.93 1.89 -7.71
C ASN A 86 -19.04 1.46 -8.89
N ALA A 87 -17.80 1.06 -8.62
CA ALA A 87 -16.89 0.54 -9.65
C ALA A 87 -17.42 -0.77 -10.25
N ILE A 88 -17.85 -1.71 -9.42
CA ILE A 88 -18.43 -2.99 -9.87
C ILE A 88 -19.70 -2.75 -10.69
N LYS A 89 -20.65 -1.95 -10.17
CA LYS A 89 -21.93 -1.66 -10.82
C LYS A 89 -21.77 -1.01 -12.19
N ASN A 90 -20.84 -0.07 -12.30
CA ASN A 90 -20.63 0.69 -13.53
C ASN A 90 -19.52 0.12 -14.42
N LYS A 91 -18.93 -1.03 -14.05
CA LYS A 91 -17.80 -1.65 -14.75
C LYS A 91 -16.64 -0.70 -14.97
N LYS A 92 -16.37 0.16 -13.98
CA LYS A 92 -15.31 1.15 -14.03
C LYS A 92 -14.07 0.60 -13.36
N ARG A 93 -12.92 0.68 -14.03
CA ARG A 93 -11.63 0.35 -13.43
C ARG A 93 -11.16 1.51 -12.55
N ILE A 94 -10.95 1.22 -11.28
CA ILE A 94 -10.45 2.17 -10.29
C ILE A 94 -9.26 1.59 -9.53
N HIS A 95 -8.39 2.49 -9.10
CA HIS A 95 -7.33 2.20 -8.15
C HIS A 95 -7.48 3.08 -6.91
N ILE A 96 -7.71 2.47 -5.76
CA ILE A 96 -7.94 3.18 -4.50
C ILE A 96 -6.62 3.24 -3.72
N VAL A 97 -6.12 4.46 -3.48
CA VAL A 97 -4.89 4.70 -2.74
C VAL A 97 -5.19 5.07 -1.29
N GLY A 98 -4.53 4.37 -0.38
CA GLY A 98 -4.56 4.63 1.05
C GLY A 98 -5.62 3.82 1.80
N VAL A 99 -5.79 2.53 1.49
CA VAL A 99 -6.55 1.64 2.38
C VAL A 99 -5.80 1.42 3.68
N THR A 100 -6.49 1.38 4.82
CA THR A 100 -5.87 1.19 6.14
C THR A 100 -6.61 0.21 7.04
N LEU A 101 -7.75 -0.33 6.61
CA LEU A 101 -8.60 -1.19 7.41
C LEU A 101 -8.60 -2.64 6.93
N LYS A 102 -8.60 -3.56 7.88
CA LYS A 102 -8.68 -5.01 7.69
C LYS A 102 -9.92 -5.38 6.89
N GLU A 103 -11.03 -4.73 7.17
CA GLU A 103 -12.31 -4.92 6.51
C GLU A 103 -12.23 -4.59 5.01
N GLU A 104 -11.44 -3.59 4.60
CA GLU A 104 -11.22 -3.25 3.18
C GLU A 104 -10.44 -4.35 2.46
N VAL A 105 -9.43 -4.92 3.14
CA VAL A 105 -8.66 -6.06 2.62
C VAL A 105 -9.53 -7.31 2.51
N GLU A 106 -10.38 -7.57 3.50
CA GLU A 106 -11.31 -8.72 3.49
C GLU A 106 -12.30 -8.65 2.31
N ILE A 107 -12.85 -7.47 2.03
CA ILE A 107 -13.71 -7.24 0.85
C ILE A 107 -12.96 -7.56 -0.46
N LEU A 108 -11.67 -7.19 -0.56
CA LEU A 108 -10.87 -7.52 -1.74
C LEU A 108 -10.50 -9.00 -1.81
N GLU A 109 -10.25 -9.66 -0.68
CA GLU A 109 -10.01 -11.11 -0.64
C GLU A 109 -11.23 -11.85 -1.20
N GLU A 110 -12.44 -11.52 -0.74
CA GLU A 110 -13.70 -12.09 -1.24
C GLU A 110 -13.86 -11.84 -2.74
N TYR A 111 -13.64 -10.59 -3.19
CA TYR A 111 -13.73 -10.22 -4.60
C TYR A 111 -12.74 -10.99 -5.48
N TYR A 112 -11.49 -11.12 -5.06
CA TYR A 112 -10.48 -11.85 -5.83
C TYR A 112 -10.70 -13.36 -5.80
N GLU A 113 -11.34 -13.88 -4.76
CA GLU A 113 -11.79 -15.28 -4.70
C GLU A 113 -12.89 -15.53 -5.73
N GLU A 114 -13.88 -14.64 -5.86
CA GLU A 114 -14.91 -14.71 -6.91
C GLU A 114 -14.31 -14.68 -8.33
N LEU A 115 -13.21 -13.93 -8.51
CA LEU A 115 -12.45 -13.88 -9.76
C LEU A 115 -11.49 -15.08 -9.96
N ARG A 116 -11.46 -16.03 -9.01
CA ARG A 116 -10.63 -17.24 -9.03
C ARG A 116 -9.12 -16.98 -9.01
N PHE A 117 -8.69 -15.92 -8.31
CA PHE A 117 -7.27 -15.63 -8.11
C PHE A 117 -6.65 -16.29 -6.88
N LEU A 118 -7.47 -16.89 -6.01
CA LEU A 118 -6.98 -17.63 -4.85
C LEU A 118 -6.25 -18.91 -5.31
N ARG A 119 -5.00 -19.04 -4.89
CA ARG A 119 -4.24 -20.29 -4.97
C ARG A 119 -4.35 -21.05 -3.66
N GLU A 120 -5.22 -22.04 -3.64
CA GLU A 120 -5.50 -22.87 -2.46
C GLU A 120 -4.25 -23.62 -1.94
N ASP A 121 -3.31 -23.97 -2.83
CA ASP A 121 -2.11 -24.74 -2.49
C ASP A 121 -1.11 -23.97 -1.61
N ILE A 122 -1.12 -22.64 -1.70
CA ILE A 122 -0.25 -21.75 -0.91
C ILE A 122 -1.03 -20.69 -0.11
N ASN A 123 -2.36 -20.76 -0.12
CA ASN A 123 -3.28 -19.83 0.55
C ASN A 123 -2.97 -18.33 0.30
N CYS A 124 -2.56 -18.02 -0.94
CA CYS A 124 -2.25 -16.66 -1.39
C CYS A 124 -3.01 -16.35 -2.67
N PHE A 125 -3.24 -15.07 -2.93
CA PHE A 125 -3.80 -14.59 -4.17
C PHE A 125 -2.67 -14.35 -5.18
N ALA A 126 -2.94 -14.69 -6.43
CA ALA A 126 -2.10 -14.32 -7.56
C ALA A 126 -2.94 -13.59 -8.62
N PRO A 127 -3.44 -12.37 -8.32
CA PRO A 127 -4.26 -11.64 -9.26
C PRO A 127 -3.47 -11.28 -10.51
N ASP A 128 -4.08 -11.45 -11.68
CA ASP A 128 -3.69 -10.70 -12.86
C ASP A 128 -4.32 -9.30 -12.73
N PHE A 129 -3.54 -8.31 -12.26
CA PHE A 129 -4.06 -6.97 -11.97
C PHE A 129 -4.59 -6.21 -13.20
N SER A 130 -4.46 -6.76 -14.41
CA SER A 130 -5.13 -6.24 -15.60
C SER A 130 -6.64 -6.52 -15.63
N VAL A 131 -7.11 -7.49 -14.83
CA VAL A 131 -8.50 -7.99 -14.83
C VAL A 131 -9.41 -7.33 -13.78
N PRO A 132 -9.02 -7.20 -12.49
CA PRO A 132 -9.87 -6.57 -11.48
C PRO A 132 -10.32 -5.15 -11.87
N LEU A 133 -11.58 -4.86 -11.57
CA LEU A 133 -12.12 -3.50 -11.67
C LEU A 133 -11.67 -2.63 -10.51
N VAL A 134 -11.38 -3.22 -9.35
CA VAL A 134 -10.92 -2.50 -8.17
C VAL A 134 -9.57 -3.07 -7.76
N THR A 135 -8.58 -2.19 -7.64
CA THR A 135 -7.26 -2.50 -7.10
C THR A 135 -6.91 -1.47 -6.03
N VAL A 136 -5.98 -1.79 -5.13
CA VAL A 136 -5.65 -0.89 -4.02
C VAL A 136 -4.16 -0.76 -3.77
N SER A 137 -3.78 0.39 -3.22
CA SER A 137 -2.47 0.61 -2.61
C SER A 137 -2.61 1.06 -1.17
N VAL A 138 -1.67 0.66 -0.34
CA VAL A 138 -1.47 1.23 1.00
C VAL A 138 -0.44 2.36 0.91
N LYS A 139 -0.57 3.43 1.71
CA LYS A 139 0.52 4.41 1.79
C LYS A 139 1.64 3.87 2.69
N ILE A 140 2.88 4.18 2.35
CA ILE A 140 4.06 3.71 3.10
C ILE A 140 4.01 4.15 4.56
N GLU A 141 3.55 5.37 4.85
CA GLU A 141 3.47 5.91 6.20
C GLU A 141 2.50 5.09 7.07
N ASN A 142 1.41 4.57 6.50
CA ASN A 142 0.46 3.70 7.20
C ASN A 142 1.04 2.31 7.54
N LEU A 143 2.16 1.92 6.94
CA LEU A 143 2.92 0.70 7.29
C LEU A 143 4.02 0.97 8.31
N MET A 144 4.66 2.14 8.22
CA MET A 144 5.78 2.55 9.07
C MET A 144 5.39 2.70 10.54
N TRP A 145 4.19 3.23 10.77
CA TRP A 145 3.73 3.62 12.10
C TRP A 145 2.50 2.83 12.53
N LYS A 146 2.29 2.74 13.85
CA LYS A 146 1.09 2.16 14.48
C LYS A 146 0.52 3.11 15.52
N GLY A 147 -0.75 2.94 15.88
CA GLY A 147 -1.46 3.85 16.79
C GLY A 147 -0.78 4.10 18.15
N SER A 148 0.04 3.17 18.65
CA SER A 148 0.83 3.39 19.88
C SER A 148 1.87 4.50 19.74
N ASP A 149 2.31 4.80 18.52
CA ASP A 149 3.41 5.72 18.24
C ASP A 149 2.97 7.18 18.30
N TYR A 150 1.65 7.46 18.24
CA TYR A 150 1.09 8.81 18.36
C TYR A 150 1.55 9.53 19.64
N LYS A 151 1.73 8.81 20.74
CA LYS A 151 2.16 9.41 22.01
C LYS A 151 3.58 10.01 21.90
N ALA A 152 4.48 9.31 21.21
CA ALA A 152 5.88 9.71 21.07
C ALA A 152 6.09 10.68 19.91
N MET A 153 5.46 10.40 18.76
CA MET A 153 5.68 11.14 17.52
C MET A 153 4.75 12.35 17.36
N ARG A 154 3.57 12.31 17.99
CA ARG A 154 2.56 13.40 17.97
C ARG A 154 2.26 13.85 16.53
N SER A 155 2.28 15.17 16.30
CA SER A 155 1.95 15.80 15.02
C SER A 155 2.86 15.40 13.85
N LYS A 156 4.03 14.81 14.10
CA LYS A 156 4.92 14.33 13.04
C LYS A 156 4.30 13.21 12.18
N ILE A 157 3.36 12.48 12.76
CA ILE A 157 2.69 11.34 12.13
C ILE A 157 1.19 11.57 11.98
N PHE A 158 0.77 12.84 11.97
CA PHE A 158 -0.61 13.22 11.69
C PHE A 158 -0.77 13.33 10.17
N PHE A 159 -1.10 12.21 9.53
CA PHE A 159 -1.33 12.11 8.09
C PHE A 159 -2.67 11.47 7.77
N GLN A 160 -3.02 11.46 6.49
CA GLN A 160 -4.32 11.04 6.02
C GLN A 160 -4.20 10.04 4.86
N PRO A 161 -4.90 8.89 4.88
CA PRO A 161 -5.69 8.37 6.01
C PRO A 161 -4.83 8.12 7.26
N PRO A 162 -5.42 8.21 8.47
CA PRO A 162 -4.65 8.22 9.69
C PRO A 162 -4.03 6.85 9.99
N ILE A 163 -2.97 6.85 10.81
CA ILE A 163 -2.41 5.61 11.33
C ILE A 163 -3.45 4.90 12.17
N ARG A 164 -3.57 3.60 11.92
CA ARG A 164 -4.46 2.71 12.65
C ARG A 164 -3.70 1.93 13.72
N GLU A 165 -4.47 1.28 14.58
CA GLU A 165 -3.93 0.41 15.61
C GLU A 165 -3.15 -0.78 15.01
N SER A 166 -2.34 -1.44 15.85
CA SER A 166 -1.43 -2.48 15.37
C SER A 166 -2.10 -3.67 14.68
N GLY A 167 -3.36 -3.99 15.01
CA GLY A 167 -4.13 -5.04 14.34
C GLY A 167 -4.40 -4.72 12.87
N GLN A 168 -4.75 -3.48 12.59
CA GLN A 168 -5.01 -2.96 11.25
C GLN A 168 -3.73 -2.90 10.41
N VAL A 169 -2.63 -2.41 10.99
CA VAL A 169 -1.31 -2.41 10.33
C VAL A 169 -0.86 -3.83 9.97
N LYS A 170 -1.04 -4.79 10.89
CA LYS A 170 -0.76 -6.21 10.61
C LYS A 170 -1.62 -6.77 9.48
N ALA A 171 -2.88 -6.34 9.37
CA ALA A 171 -3.74 -6.73 8.27
C ALA A 171 -3.24 -6.19 6.92
N MET A 172 -2.68 -4.97 6.88
CA MET A 172 -2.06 -4.42 5.67
C MET A 172 -0.85 -5.25 5.21
N PHE A 173 0.05 -5.60 6.14
CA PHE A 173 1.17 -6.50 5.84
C PHE A 173 0.69 -7.88 5.39
N LYS A 174 -0.38 -8.42 6.00
CA LYS A 174 -1.00 -9.68 5.56
C LYS A 174 -1.54 -9.55 4.14
N GLY A 175 -2.23 -8.47 3.80
CA GLY A 175 -2.75 -8.21 2.46
C GLY A 175 -1.64 -8.13 1.40
N ILE A 176 -0.52 -7.47 1.73
CA ILE A 176 0.68 -7.43 0.87
C ILE A 176 1.24 -8.85 0.66
N ASN A 177 1.49 -9.58 1.75
CA ASN A 177 2.12 -10.90 1.68
C ASN A 177 1.23 -11.97 1.04
N ARG A 178 -0.10 -11.82 1.14
CA ARG A 178 -1.06 -12.68 0.45
C ARG A 178 -1.35 -12.25 -0.99
N GLY A 179 -0.75 -11.17 -1.50
CA GLY A 179 -0.92 -10.73 -2.88
C GLY A 179 -2.24 -10.01 -3.19
N VAL A 180 -2.94 -9.50 -2.17
CA VAL A 180 -4.19 -8.75 -2.30
C VAL A 180 -3.92 -7.28 -2.64
N THR A 181 -2.88 -6.71 -2.03
CA THR A 181 -2.50 -5.31 -2.24
C THR A 181 -1.73 -5.18 -3.55
N ALA A 182 -2.23 -4.33 -4.46
CA ALA A 182 -1.56 -4.08 -5.73
C ALA A 182 -0.30 -3.24 -5.53
N GLY A 183 -0.35 -2.19 -4.70
CA GLY A 183 0.77 -1.27 -4.56
C GLY A 183 1.11 -0.81 -3.14
N ILE A 184 2.34 -0.34 -2.97
CA ILE A 184 2.74 0.52 -1.86
C ILE A 184 2.98 1.91 -2.44
N TYR A 185 2.15 2.87 -2.04
CA TYR A 185 2.24 4.24 -2.50
C TYR A 185 3.24 5.03 -1.66
N ILE A 186 4.18 5.69 -2.34
CA ILE A 186 5.18 6.58 -1.74
C ILE A 186 4.98 7.95 -2.38
N GLU A 187 4.42 8.90 -1.65
CA GLU A 187 4.19 10.26 -2.16
C GLU A 187 5.49 11.04 -2.26
N LYS A 188 6.30 10.97 -1.20
CA LYS A 188 7.59 11.63 -1.14
C LYS A 188 8.63 10.70 -0.58
N HIS A 189 9.64 10.45 -1.41
CA HIS A 189 10.74 9.60 -1.01
C HIS A 189 11.64 10.26 0.06
N SER A 190 12.08 9.46 1.05
CA SER A 190 13.01 9.87 2.11
C SER A 190 13.96 8.72 2.48
N SER A 191 15.06 9.04 3.17
CA SER A 191 15.97 8.01 3.70
C SER A 191 15.31 7.13 4.76
N GLU A 192 14.37 7.69 5.54
CA GLU A 192 13.59 6.95 6.54
C GLU A 192 12.73 5.86 5.89
N ILE A 193 12.18 6.12 4.70
CA ILE A 193 11.43 5.14 3.90
C ILE A 193 12.37 4.04 3.39
N GLU A 194 13.56 4.39 2.88
CA GLU A 194 14.55 3.39 2.43
C GLU A 194 14.99 2.48 3.58
N GLU A 195 15.26 3.06 4.75
CA GLU A 195 15.61 2.32 5.97
C GLU A 195 14.48 1.38 6.40
N PHE A 196 13.24 1.86 6.37
CA PHE A 196 12.08 1.03 6.69
C PHE A 196 11.85 -0.12 5.70
N LEU A 197 11.97 0.14 4.39
CA LEU A 197 11.85 -0.90 3.37
C LEU A 197 12.99 -1.92 3.49
N SER A 198 14.20 -1.46 3.79
CA SER A 198 15.34 -2.34 4.10
C SER A 198 15.06 -3.21 5.33
N ASP A 199 14.52 -2.63 6.41
CA ASP A 199 14.12 -3.35 7.62
C ASP A 199 13.03 -4.39 7.34
N CYS A 200 12.07 -4.07 6.45
CA CYS A 200 11.03 -5.01 6.05
C CYS A 200 11.59 -6.26 5.36
N VAL A 201 12.63 -6.11 4.55
CA VAL A 201 13.28 -7.25 3.89
C VAL A 201 14.19 -8.01 4.85
N LYS A 202 15.04 -7.31 5.62
CA LYS A 202 15.97 -7.92 6.59
C LYS A 202 15.28 -8.75 7.65
N ASN A 203 14.15 -8.26 8.16
CA ASN A 203 13.37 -8.95 9.19
C ASN A 203 12.24 -9.79 8.60
N GLU A 204 12.27 -10.06 7.29
CA GLU A 204 11.32 -10.92 6.58
C GLU A 204 9.84 -10.52 6.80
N LYS A 205 9.57 -9.24 7.05
CA LYS A 205 8.20 -8.70 7.11
C LYS A 205 7.55 -8.74 5.72
N ILE A 206 8.35 -8.54 4.67
CA ILE A 206 7.96 -8.65 3.26
C ILE A 206 9.12 -9.29 2.50
N LEU A 207 8.85 -10.35 1.74
CA LEU A 207 9.87 -10.99 0.91
C LEU A 207 10.33 -10.04 -0.21
N PRO A 208 11.60 -10.08 -0.67
CA PRO A 208 12.11 -9.21 -1.73
C PRO A 208 11.24 -9.21 -2.99
N ILE A 209 10.81 -10.39 -3.43
CA ILE A 209 9.96 -10.54 -4.63
C ILE A 209 8.58 -9.91 -4.42
N THR A 210 7.96 -10.12 -3.25
CA THR A 210 6.68 -9.50 -2.90
C THR A 210 6.80 -7.98 -2.87
N LEU A 211 7.90 -7.48 -2.31
CA LEU A 211 8.17 -6.05 -2.25
C LEU A 211 8.37 -5.46 -3.65
N ALA A 212 9.14 -6.12 -4.52
CA ALA A 212 9.32 -5.67 -5.90
C ALA A 212 7.99 -5.64 -6.68
N LYS A 213 7.13 -6.64 -6.49
CA LYS A 213 5.78 -6.65 -7.10
C LYS A 213 4.95 -5.45 -6.69
N THR A 214 4.89 -5.14 -5.39
CA THR A 214 4.04 -4.05 -4.87
C THR A 214 4.64 -2.65 -5.06
N LEU A 215 5.95 -2.54 -5.27
CA LEU A 215 6.57 -1.25 -5.60
C LEU A 215 6.48 -0.88 -7.08
N LYS A 216 6.24 -1.86 -7.98
CA LYS A 216 6.21 -1.61 -9.42
C LYS A 216 5.26 -2.51 -10.19
N TYR A 217 5.58 -3.80 -10.27
CA TYR A 217 5.07 -4.63 -11.38
C TYR A 217 3.55 -4.87 -11.34
N ASN A 218 2.96 -4.94 -10.15
CA ASN A 218 1.51 -5.04 -10.01
C ASN A 218 0.79 -3.77 -10.49
N LEU A 219 1.39 -2.59 -10.26
CA LEU A 219 0.86 -1.32 -10.75
C LEU A 219 0.99 -1.22 -12.27
N GLU A 220 2.11 -1.66 -12.85
CA GLU A 220 2.26 -1.75 -14.30
C GLU A 220 1.17 -2.64 -14.94
N GLN A 221 0.91 -3.82 -14.35
CA GLN A 221 -0.19 -4.70 -14.78
C GLN A 221 -1.57 -4.04 -14.62
N ALA A 222 -1.75 -3.25 -13.56
CA ALA A 222 -2.97 -2.48 -13.35
C ALA A 222 -3.15 -1.35 -14.38
N GLY A 223 -2.14 -1.03 -15.19
CA GLY A 223 -2.20 -0.02 -16.26
C GLY A 223 -1.46 1.29 -15.94
N PHE A 224 -0.69 1.32 -14.86
CA PHE A 224 0.14 2.47 -14.51
C PHE A 224 1.43 2.47 -15.35
N ASN A 225 1.95 3.66 -15.60
CA ASN A 225 3.24 3.86 -16.24
C ASN A 225 3.95 5.04 -15.58
N GLY A 226 5.27 5.09 -15.68
CA GLY A 226 6.07 6.02 -14.90
C GLY A 226 7.55 5.87 -15.18
N GLU A 227 8.35 6.58 -14.39
CA GLU A 227 9.79 6.40 -14.37
C GLU A 227 10.18 5.38 -13.30
N ASP A 228 11.20 4.59 -13.59
CA ASP A 228 11.76 3.67 -12.62
C ASP A 228 12.77 4.39 -11.75
N ARG A 229 12.60 4.23 -10.44
CA ARG A 229 13.61 4.58 -9.46
C ARG A 229 14.17 3.33 -8.80
N GLU A 230 15.48 3.26 -8.68
CA GLU A 230 16.14 2.14 -8.03
C GLU A 230 16.24 2.34 -6.50
N LEU A 231 15.85 1.31 -5.76
CA LEU A 231 16.08 1.15 -4.32
C LEU A 231 17.14 0.07 -4.10
N THR A 232 18.18 0.39 -3.34
CA THR A 232 19.22 -0.55 -2.94
C THR A 232 19.02 -0.98 -1.48
N ILE A 233 18.88 -2.28 -1.26
CA ILE A 233 18.72 -2.89 0.07
C ILE A 233 19.91 -3.81 0.33
N ASN A 234 20.69 -3.53 1.38
CA ASN A 234 21.69 -4.46 1.88
C ASN A 234 21.01 -5.44 2.85
N TYR A 235 21.12 -6.75 2.66
CA TYR A 235 20.46 -7.80 3.43
C TYR A 235 21.40 -8.49 4.42
#